data_AF-A0ABD1XD68-F1
#
_entry.id   AF-A0ABD1XD68-F1
#
_cell.length_a   1.000
_cell.length_b   1.000
_cell.length_c   1.000
_cell.angle_alpha   90.00
_cell.angle_beta   90.00
_cell.angle_gamma   90.00
#
_symmetry.space_group_name_H-M   'P 1'
#
loop_
_entity.id
_entity.type
_entity.pdbx_description
1 polymer ?
#
loop_
_entity_poly.entity_id
_entity_poly.type
_entity_poly.pdbx_seq_one_letter_code
_entity_poly.pdbx_strand_id
1 'polypeptide(L)'
;MGHNEISIKQLAGKNSLYHGGGASGSILDINFPSITIPNLKGSVTQKRTVTNVENPNSKYEVINDPPQSTVAEVKPMYLPFNPKVRMMSYTVTISISHKITTEYYFGSLTWVDGMHSVRIPKTVKTEFPNVFSD
;
A
#
# COMPACT_ATOMS: atom_id res chain seq x y z
N MET A 1 -6.22 -16.21 9.68
CA MET A 1 -7.60 -15.99 9.20
C MET A 1 -7.81 -16.87 7.99
N GLY A 2 -8.76 -17.82 8.06
CA GLY A 2 -8.99 -18.84 7.04
C GLY A 2 -9.87 -18.32 5.91
N HIS A 3 -9.26 -17.72 4.89
CA HIS A 3 -9.95 -17.34 3.67
C HIS A 3 -9.74 -18.41 2.60
N ASN A 4 -10.80 -18.80 1.90
CA ASN A 4 -10.72 -19.73 0.78
C ASN A 4 -10.30 -19.02 -0.51
N GLU A 5 -9.73 -19.77 -1.45
CA GLU A 5 -9.17 -19.22 -2.70
C GLU A 5 -10.19 -18.46 -3.56
N ILE A 6 -11.47 -18.83 -3.48
CA ILE A 6 -12.56 -18.19 -4.24
C ILE A 6 -12.76 -16.74 -3.75
N SER A 7 -12.71 -16.53 -2.44
CA SER A 7 -12.83 -15.20 -1.83
C SER A 7 -11.65 -14.31 -2.22
N ILE A 8 -10.44 -14.87 -2.25
CA ILE A 8 -9.23 -14.16 -2.66
C ILE A 8 -9.31 -13.79 -4.16
N LYS A 9 -9.80 -14.70 -5.01
CA LYS A 9 -9.99 -14.46 -6.46
C LYS A 9 -11.02 -13.36 -6.75
N GLN A 10 -12.06 -13.22 -5.93
CA GLN A 10 -13.03 -12.13 -6.05
C GLN A 10 -12.44 -10.77 -5.63
N LEU A 11 -11.63 -10.76 -4.56
CA LEU A 11 -10.97 -9.54 -4.06
C LEU A 11 -9.86 -9.03 -4.99
N ALA A 12 -9.11 -9.92 -5.64
CA ALA A 12 -8.01 -9.55 -6.53
C ALA A 12 -8.45 -8.96 -7.89
N GLY A 13 -9.74 -9.00 -8.22
CA GLY A 13 -10.24 -8.72 -9.56
C GLY A 13 -10.03 -9.93 -10.48
N LYS A 14 -11.08 -10.34 -11.20
CA LYS A 14 -11.08 -11.55 -12.05
C LYS A 14 -9.83 -11.65 -12.95
N ASN A 15 -9.22 -12.84 -12.93
CA ASN A 15 -8.08 -13.36 -13.71
C ASN A 15 -6.65 -13.14 -13.17
N SER A 16 -6.37 -13.58 -11.94
CA SER A 16 -5.05 -14.17 -11.65
C SER A 16 -5.17 -15.70 -11.72
N LEU A 17 -4.78 -16.27 -12.86
CA LEU A 17 -4.58 -17.70 -13.00
C LEU A 17 -3.32 -18.05 -12.21
N TYR A 18 -3.47 -18.70 -11.05
CA TYR A 18 -2.38 -19.48 -10.48
C TYR A 18 -2.15 -20.68 -11.42
N HIS A 19 -1.41 -20.46 -12.50
CA HIS A 19 -0.67 -21.53 -13.14
C HIS A 19 0.59 -21.76 -12.30
N GLY A 20 0.83 -23.01 -11.91
CA GLY A 20 2.06 -23.41 -11.23
C GLY A 20 3.26 -22.92 -12.03
N GLY A 21 3.99 -21.95 -11.47
CA GLY A 21 5.13 -21.31 -12.11
C GLY A 21 5.12 -19.78 -11.96
N GLY A 22 5.70 -19.28 -10.87
CA GLY A 22 6.53 -18.07 -10.92
C GLY A 22 5.90 -16.68 -10.80
N ALA A 23 4.61 -16.51 -10.48
CA ALA A 23 4.08 -15.19 -10.13
C ALA A 23 3.05 -15.28 -8.99
N SER A 24 3.57 -15.42 -7.76
CA SER A 24 2.77 -15.27 -6.54
C SER A 24 2.40 -13.79 -6.37
N GLY A 25 1.28 -13.34 -6.94
CA GLY A 25 0.72 -12.04 -6.61
C GLY A 25 0.49 -11.96 -5.10
N SER A 26 1.22 -11.08 -4.42
CA SER A 26 1.09 -10.92 -2.98
C SER A 26 -0.28 -10.33 -2.67
N ILE A 27 -0.94 -10.79 -1.59
CA ILE A 27 -2.18 -10.17 -1.08
C ILE A 27 -1.95 -8.67 -0.78
N LEU A 28 -0.70 -8.26 -0.53
CA LEU A 28 -0.31 -6.88 -0.31
C LEU A 28 -0.41 -6.00 -1.58
N ASP A 29 -0.46 -6.60 -2.77
CA ASP A 29 -0.51 -5.89 -4.05
C ASP A 29 -1.94 -5.64 -4.57
N ILE A 30 -2.96 -6.06 -3.80
CA ILE A 30 -4.36 -5.75 -4.12
C ILE A 30 -4.56 -4.23 -4.02
N ASN A 31 -5.27 -3.65 -4.99
CA ASN A 31 -5.56 -2.22 -5.03
C ASN A 31 -6.70 -1.83 -4.08
N PHE A 32 -6.47 -2.01 -2.78
CA PHE A 32 -7.43 -1.70 -1.72
C PHE A 32 -7.18 -0.28 -1.15
N PRO A 33 -8.23 0.46 -0.72
CA PRO A 33 -8.11 1.80 -0.14
C PRO A 33 -7.52 1.81 1.28
N SER A 34 -6.75 0.78 1.65
CA SER A 34 -5.94 0.74 2.86
C SER A 34 -4.67 -0.08 2.62
N ILE A 35 -3.71 0.10 3.52
CA ILE A 35 -2.44 -0.61 3.54
C ILE A 35 -2.32 -1.30 4.89
N THR A 36 -2.17 -2.62 4.90
CA THR A 36 -1.93 -3.40 6.12
C THR A 36 -0.73 -4.30 5.92
N ILE A 37 0.26 -4.20 6.80
CA ILE A 37 1.47 -5.03 6.80
C ILE A 37 1.53 -5.73 8.16
N PRO A 38 1.04 -6.98 8.26
CA PRO A 38 0.96 -7.67 9.55
C PRO A 38 2.31 -8.14 10.09
N ASN A 39 3.31 -8.32 9.22
CA ASN A 39 4.62 -8.90 9.54
C ASN A 39 5.74 -8.15 8.80
N LEU A 40 6.08 -6.95 9.25
CA LEU A 40 7.18 -6.18 8.68
C LEU A 40 8.52 -6.64 9.29
N LYS A 41 9.37 -7.30 8.49
CA LYS A 41 10.71 -7.80 8.90
C LYS A 41 11.89 -6.90 8.45
N GLY A 42 11.60 -5.90 7.64
CA GLY A 42 12.62 -5.04 7.04
C GLY A 42 11.98 -3.90 6.27
N SER A 43 11.75 -4.10 4.97
CA SER A 43 11.06 -3.16 4.10
C SER A 43 10.03 -3.88 3.23
N VAL A 44 8.88 -3.25 3.03
CA VAL A 44 7.83 -3.72 2.13
C VAL A 44 7.39 -2.56 1.25
N THR A 45 7.37 -2.79 -0.06
CA THR A 45 6.84 -1.85 -1.04
C THR A 45 5.50 -2.35 -1.54
N GLN A 46 4.48 -1.48 -1.52
CA GLN A 46 3.16 -1.74 -2.08
C GLN A 46 2.85 -0.76 -3.20
N LYS A 47 2.38 -1.28 -4.32
CA LYS A 47 1.89 -0.46 -5.44
C LYS A 47 0.39 -0.26 -5.31
N ARG A 48 -0.08 0.95 -5.58
CA ARG A 48 -1.49 1.31 -5.68
C ARG A 48 -1.73 2.08 -6.96
N THR A 49 -2.95 1.98 -7.48
CA THR A 49 -3.39 2.72 -8.67
C THR A 49 -4.68 3.45 -8.34
N VAL A 50 -4.66 4.75 -8.50
CA VAL A 50 -5.84 5.60 -8.29
C VAL A 50 -6.38 6.06 -9.64
N THR A 51 -7.69 6.24 -9.68
CA THR A 51 -8.39 6.82 -10.83
C THR A 51 -8.99 8.14 -10.37
N ASN A 52 -8.68 9.23 -11.07
CA ASN A 52 -9.37 10.49 -10.88
C ASN A 52 -10.76 10.41 -11.52
N VAL A 53 -11.79 10.65 -10.71
CA VAL A 53 -13.20 10.55 -11.10
C VAL A 53 -13.85 11.92 -11.32
N GLU A 54 -13.10 13.02 -11.16
CA GLU A 54 -13.63 14.38 -11.16
C GLU A 54 -12.95 15.29 -12.19
N ASN A 55 -12.61 16.54 -11.81
CA ASN A 55 -11.96 17.52 -12.67
C ASN A 55 -10.73 16.87 -13.30
N PRO A 56 -10.70 16.75 -14.64
CA PRO A 56 -9.63 16.05 -15.30
C PRO A 56 -8.28 16.76 -15.12
N ASN A 57 -8.25 18.08 -14.89
CA ASN A 57 -7.03 18.85 -14.64
C ASN A 57 -6.85 19.08 -13.13
N SER A 58 -6.23 18.13 -12.44
CA SER A 58 -5.95 18.21 -11.01
C SER A 58 -4.55 17.68 -10.71
N LYS A 59 -3.96 18.14 -9.62
CA LYS A 59 -2.67 17.65 -9.15
C LYS A 59 -2.75 17.42 -7.66
N TYR A 60 -2.63 16.16 -7.26
CA TYR A 60 -2.63 15.78 -5.86
C TYR A 60 -1.20 15.72 -5.32
N GLU A 61 -0.96 16.29 -4.16
CA GLU A 61 0.28 16.16 -3.37
C GLU A 61 0.05 15.18 -2.22
N VAL A 62 1.09 14.42 -1.87
CA VAL A 62 1.03 13.49 -0.75
C VAL A 62 1.38 14.16 0.57
N ILE A 63 0.51 13.97 1.56
CA ILE A 63 0.83 14.16 2.97
C ILE A 63 1.01 12.78 3.58
N ASN A 64 2.21 12.52 4.10
CA ASN A 64 2.58 11.20 4.60
C ASN A 64 2.76 11.21 6.12
N ASP A 65 1.93 10.43 6.80
CA ASP A 65 1.92 10.20 8.24
C ASP A 65 2.31 8.72 8.50
N PRO A 66 3.61 8.42 8.72
CA PRO A 66 4.07 7.04 8.90
C PRO A 66 3.57 6.45 10.23
N PRO A 67 3.20 5.15 10.26
CA PRO A 67 3.00 4.45 11.53
C PRO A 67 4.22 4.58 12.44
N GLN A 68 4.00 4.64 13.76
CA GLN A 68 5.09 4.74 14.73
C GLN A 68 6.16 3.64 14.51
N SER A 69 7.42 3.98 14.80
CA SER A 69 8.57 3.08 14.64
C SER A 69 8.85 2.61 13.20
N THR A 70 8.26 3.27 12.21
CA THR A 70 8.52 3.02 10.78
C THR A 70 8.95 4.30 10.06
N VAL A 71 9.60 4.13 8.92
CA VAL A 71 9.74 5.15 7.87
C VAL A 71 8.83 4.74 6.72
N ALA A 72 8.11 5.72 6.14
CA ALA A 72 7.31 5.48 4.96
C ALA A 72 7.74 6.45 3.85
N GLU A 73 8.07 5.94 2.68
CA GLU A 73 8.39 6.72 1.48
C GLU A 73 7.31 6.51 0.42
N VAL A 74 6.92 7.59 -0.27
CA VAL A 74 5.91 7.56 -1.33
C VAL A 74 6.50 8.09 -2.62
N LYS A 75 6.31 7.34 -3.72
CA LYS A 75 6.77 7.73 -5.06
C LYS A 75 5.70 7.49 -6.12
N PRO A 76 5.41 8.48 -7.00
CA PRO A 76 5.84 9.88 -6.93
C PRO A 76 5.17 10.63 -5.77
N MET A 77 5.68 11.81 -5.40
CA MET A 77 5.05 12.68 -4.38
C MET A 77 3.85 13.47 -4.93
N TYR A 78 3.66 13.46 -6.24
CA TYR A 78 2.57 14.16 -6.91
C TYR A 78 1.88 13.27 -7.94
N LEU A 79 0.57 13.40 -8.06
CA LEU A 79 -0.26 12.73 -9.07
C LEU A 79 -0.95 13.78 -9.95
N PRO A 80 -0.35 14.18 -11.08
CA PRO A 80 -0.98 15.08 -12.04
C PRO A 80 -1.92 14.31 -12.98
N PHE A 81 -3.20 14.67 -12.93
CA PHE A 81 -4.21 14.18 -13.86
C PHE A 81 -4.49 15.22 -14.94
N ASN A 82 -4.86 14.72 -16.12
CA ASN A 82 -5.36 15.52 -17.24
C ASN A 82 -6.42 14.69 -18.02
N PRO A 83 -7.12 15.25 -19.02
CA PRO A 83 -8.13 14.51 -19.76
C PRO A 83 -7.65 13.20 -20.41
N LYS A 84 -6.35 13.07 -20.70
CA LYS A 84 -5.73 11.87 -21.28
C LYS A 84 -5.20 10.90 -20.22
N VAL A 85 -4.83 11.40 -19.04
CA VAL A 85 -4.25 10.60 -17.95
C VAL A 85 -5.16 10.67 -16.74
N ARG A 86 -6.06 9.70 -16.63
CA ARG A 86 -7.03 9.57 -15.52
C ARG A 86 -6.61 8.55 -14.47
N MET A 87 -5.66 7.68 -14.77
CA MET A 87 -5.16 6.66 -13.85
C MET A 87 -3.68 6.88 -13.60
N MET A 88 -3.26 6.82 -12.34
CA MET A 88 -1.85 6.89 -11.97
C MET A 88 -1.54 5.89 -10.88
N SER A 89 -0.35 5.29 -10.96
CA SER A 89 0.17 4.42 -9.91
C SER A 89 1.17 5.16 -9.04
N TYR A 90 1.18 4.81 -7.75
CA TYR A 90 2.22 5.19 -6.81
C TYR A 90 2.67 3.97 -6.00
N THR A 91 3.85 4.06 -5.41
CA THR A 91 4.40 3.07 -4.51
C THR A 91 4.55 3.66 -3.12
N VAL A 92 4.23 2.86 -2.10
CA VAL A 92 4.51 3.15 -0.70
C VAL A 92 5.49 2.12 -0.20
N THR A 93 6.68 2.58 0.20
CA THR A 93 7.71 1.73 0.82
C THR A 93 7.73 2.00 2.31
N ILE A 94 7.48 0.98 3.12
CA ILE A 94 7.49 1.08 4.58
C ILE A 94 8.64 0.23 5.11
N SER A 95 9.52 0.83 5.91
CA SER A 95 10.64 0.17 6.55
C SER A 95 10.66 0.39 8.07
N ILE A 96 11.29 -0.53 8.79
CA ILE A 96 11.51 -0.40 10.24
C ILE A 96 12.55 0.68 10.50
N SER A 97 12.30 1.59 11.45
CA SER A 97 13.32 2.56 11.88
C SER A 97 14.20 2.00 12.99
N HIS A 98 13.66 1.80 14.20
CA HIS A 98 14.48 1.45 15.38
C HIS A 98 13.82 0.53 16.42
N LYS A 99 12.51 0.23 16.31
CA LYS A 99 11.80 -0.58 17.31
C LYS A 99 10.98 -1.69 16.68
N ILE A 100 11.27 -2.92 17.10
CA ILE A 100 10.43 -4.09 16.82
C ILE A 100 9.42 -4.21 17.96
N THR A 101 8.14 -4.37 17.62
CA THR A 101 7.03 -4.50 18.56
C THR A 101 6.18 -5.70 18.18
N THR A 102 5.37 -6.20 19.11
CA THR A 102 4.35 -7.22 18.82
C THR A 102 2.97 -6.61 18.52
N GLU A 103 2.85 -5.29 18.66
CA GLU A 103 1.61 -4.51 18.50
C GLU A 103 1.43 -3.92 17.10
N TYR A 104 0.21 -3.45 16.82
CA TYR A 104 -0.10 -2.71 15.60
C TYR A 104 0.08 -1.20 15.80
N TYR A 105 0.77 -0.57 14.87
CA TYR A 105 0.84 0.88 14.74
C TYR A 105 0.04 1.37 13.56
N PHE A 106 -0.47 2.59 13.69
CA PHE A 106 -1.37 3.22 12.74
C PHE A 106 -0.78 4.53 12.25
N GLY A 107 -1.08 4.85 10.99
CA GLY A 107 -0.77 6.12 10.35
C GLY A 107 -1.64 6.28 9.11
N SER A 108 -1.28 7.22 8.25
CA SER A 108 -2.04 7.47 7.02
C SER A 108 -1.22 8.08 5.90
N LEU A 109 -1.73 7.95 4.69
CA LEU A 109 -1.27 8.67 3.52
C LEU A 109 -2.47 9.42 2.98
N THR A 110 -2.34 10.71 2.75
CA THR A 110 -3.45 11.54 2.28
C THR A 110 -3.04 12.25 0.99
N TRP A 111 -3.81 12.09 -0.07
CA TRP A 111 -3.66 12.86 -1.30
C TRP A 111 -4.53 14.12 -1.22
N VAL A 112 -3.94 15.29 -1.43
CA VAL A 112 -4.65 16.59 -1.40
C VAL A 112 -4.41 17.41 -2.67
N ASP A 113 -5.45 18.05 -3.20
CA ASP A 113 -5.34 18.97 -4.36
C ASP A 113 -5.75 20.42 -4.03
N GLY A 114 -5.99 20.69 -2.74
CA GLY A 114 -6.50 21.96 -2.22
C GLY A 114 -8.02 22.00 -2.00
N MET A 115 -8.77 21.11 -2.63
CA MET A 115 -10.24 21.00 -2.50
C MET A 115 -10.66 19.64 -1.95
N HIS A 116 -9.99 18.58 -2.38
CA HIS A 116 -10.23 17.20 -2.00
C HIS A 116 -9.13 16.67 -1.11
N SER A 117 -9.50 15.71 -0.25
CA SER A 117 -8.59 15.01 0.65
C SER A 117 -8.93 13.53 0.65
N VAL A 118 -8.06 12.72 0.04
CA VAL A 118 -8.24 11.27 -0.09
C VAL A 118 -7.29 10.56 0.86
N ARG A 119 -7.81 10.11 2.00
CA ARG A 119 -7.03 9.47 3.06
C ARG A 119 -7.02 7.95 2.94
N ILE A 120 -5.82 7.36 2.94
CA ILE A 120 -5.54 5.93 2.94
C ILE A 120 -4.92 5.53 4.29
N PRO A 121 -5.64 4.77 5.13
CA PRO A 121 -5.09 4.26 6.39
C PRO A 121 -3.93 3.28 6.16
N LYS A 122 -2.90 3.38 7.00
CA LYS A 122 -1.78 2.44 7.07
C LYS A 122 -1.75 1.78 8.45
N THR A 123 -1.64 0.45 8.47
CA THR A 123 -1.50 -0.34 9.69
C THR A 123 -0.32 -1.28 9.54
N VAL A 124 0.57 -1.30 10.52
CA VAL A 124 1.81 -2.11 10.46
C VAL A 124 2.02 -2.80 11.80
N LYS A 125 2.42 -4.05 11.75
CA LYS A 125 3.01 -4.77 12.88
C LYS A 125 4.40 -5.24 12.45
N THR A 126 5.41 -4.92 13.24
CA THR A 126 6.79 -5.36 12.98
C THR A 126 6.98 -6.77 13.53
N GLU A 127 7.94 -7.51 12.98
CA GLU A 127 8.30 -8.85 13.43
C GLU A 127 9.82 -8.91 13.59
N PHE A 128 10.29 -9.72 14.53
CA PHE A 128 11.72 -9.95 14.68
C PHE A 128 12.29 -10.54 13.38
N PRO A 129 13.41 -10.02 12.87
CA PRO A 129 14.16 -10.73 11.84
C PRO A 129 14.58 -12.09 12.44
N ASN A 130 14.38 -13.19 11.72
CA ASN A 130 14.85 -14.50 12.16
C ASN A 130 16.39 -14.49 12.14
N VAL A 131 17.02 -14.25 13.29
CA VAL A 131 18.50 -14.31 13.45
C VAL A 131 18.97 -15.68 13.92
N PHE A 132 18.06 -16.67 14.03
CA PHE A 132 18.40 -18.05 14.37
C PHE A 132 18.02 -18.97 13.20
N SER A 133 18.97 -19.14 12.29
CA SER A 133 18.99 -20.27 11.36
C SER A 133 20.45 -20.65 11.26
N ASP A 134 20.87 -21.53 12.17
CA ASP A 134 22.18 -22.19 12.17
C ASP A 134 22.29 -23.20 11.01
#